data_AF-A0A2N3AV81-F1
#
_entry.id   AF-A0A2N3AV81-F1
#
_cell.length_a   1.000
_cell.length_b   1.000
_cell.length_c   1.000
_cell.angle_alpha   90.00
_cell.angle_beta   90.00
_cell.angle_gamma   90.00
#
_symmetry.space_group_name_H-M   'P 1'
#
loop_
_entity.id
_entity.type
_entity.pdbx_description
1 polymer ?
#
loop_
_entity_poly.entity_id
_entity_poly.type
_entity_poly.pdbx_seq_one_letter_code
_entity_poly.pdbx_strand_id
1 'polypeptide(L)'
;MTQPSSARFINIGERTNVTGSAAFKKLIMAGDYAAAVEVARQQVENGAQVIDVNMDEGLLDAVHAMTTFLKLIAAEPDIARVPVMIDSSKFHVIEAGLKCVSGKPIVNSISMKEGEAQFL
;
A
#
# COMPACT_ATOMS: atom_id res chain seq x y z
N MET A 1 1.58 19.37 -28.62
CA MET A 1 1.99 19.49 -27.20
C MET A 1 0.75 19.28 -26.36
N THR A 2 0.56 18.07 -25.82
CA THR A 2 -0.47 17.80 -24.82
C THR A 2 0.01 18.42 -23.52
N GLN A 3 -0.72 19.40 -22.97
CA GLN A 3 -0.43 19.87 -21.62
C GLN A 3 -0.50 18.68 -20.67
N PRO A 4 0.42 18.55 -19.70
CA PRO A 4 0.28 17.54 -18.68
C PRO A 4 -1.00 17.86 -17.92
N SER A 5 -2.01 17.00 -18.06
CA SER A 5 -3.20 17.04 -17.21
C SER A 5 -2.74 16.75 -15.79
N SER A 6 -2.46 17.78 -15.01
CA SER A 6 -2.26 17.63 -13.57
C SER A 6 -3.65 17.40 -12.96
N ALA A 7 -3.91 16.18 -12.52
CA ALA A 7 -5.10 15.91 -11.71
C ALA A 7 -5.09 16.85 -10.49
N ARG A 8 -6.15 17.64 -10.34
CA ARG A 8 -6.26 18.64 -9.25
C ARG A 8 -6.56 18.01 -7.89
N PHE A 9 -7.03 16.77 -7.91
CA PHE A 9 -7.29 15.92 -6.76
C PHE A 9 -6.81 14.51 -7.09
N ILE A 10 -6.16 13.85 -6.12
CA ILE A 10 -5.63 12.50 -6.26
C ILE A 10 -6.42 11.60 -5.31
N ASN A 11 -7.19 10.67 -5.87
CA ASN A 11 -7.86 9.66 -5.06
C ASN A 11 -6.85 8.57 -4.66
N ILE A 12 -6.69 8.35 -3.36
CA ILE A 12 -5.89 7.26 -2.80
C ILE A 12 -6.87 6.16 -2.38
N GLY A 13 -6.72 4.96 -2.93
CA GLY A 13 -7.57 3.81 -2.58
C GLY A 13 -7.20 3.25 -1.21
N GLU A 14 -8.15 3.29 -0.26
CA GLU A 14 -7.98 2.93 1.15
C GLU A 14 -8.36 1.48 1.53
N ARG A 15 -8.97 0.72 0.61
CA ARG A 15 -9.60 -0.58 0.96
C ARG A 15 -8.63 -1.72 1.18
N THR A 16 -7.38 -1.57 0.76
CA THR A 16 -6.25 -2.49 0.95
C THR A 16 -5.58 -2.29 2.32
N ASN A 17 -6.43 -2.19 3.36
CA ASN A 17 -6.03 -1.86 4.72
C ASN A 17 -6.61 -2.89 5.69
N VAL A 18 -5.74 -3.66 6.36
CA VAL A 18 -6.16 -4.72 7.30
C VAL A 18 -6.88 -4.14 8.53
N THR A 19 -6.51 -2.95 8.98
CA THR A 19 -7.18 -2.30 10.12
C THR A 19 -8.52 -1.68 9.71
N GLY A 20 -8.59 -1.07 8.53
CA GLY A 20 -9.75 -0.30 8.06
C GLY A 20 -10.80 -1.09 7.27
N SER A 21 -10.46 -2.26 6.73
CA SER A 21 -11.36 -3.06 5.88
C SER A 21 -11.50 -4.49 6.41
N ALA A 22 -12.66 -4.79 7.01
CA ALA A 22 -12.96 -6.13 7.52
C ALA A 22 -12.92 -7.22 6.43
N ALA A 23 -13.32 -6.86 5.20
CA ALA A 23 -13.24 -7.75 4.05
C ALA A 23 -11.78 -8.06 3.69
N PHE A 24 -10.93 -7.03 3.57
CA PHE A 24 -9.53 -7.21 3.23
C PHE A 24 -8.77 -7.97 4.34
N LYS A 25 -9.03 -7.63 5.61
CA LYS A 25 -8.51 -8.37 6.77
C LYS A 25 -8.80 -9.87 6.67
N LYS A 26 -10.03 -10.24 6.35
CA LYS A 26 -10.41 -11.66 6.21
C LYS A 26 -9.59 -12.37 5.14
N LEU A 27 -9.36 -11.72 4.00
CA LEU A 27 -8.57 -12.29 2.89
C LEU A 27 -7.11 -12.50 3.30
N ILE A 28 -6.48 -11.47 3.86
CA ILE A 28 -5.07 -11.53 4.29
C ILE A 28 -4.87 -12.57 5.40
N MET A 29 -5.76 -12.61 6.40
CA MET A 29 -5.69 -13.58 7.49
C MET A 29 -5.94 -15.02 7.03
N ALA A 30 -6.69 -15.21 5.93
CA ALA A 30 -6.91 -16.51 5.32
C ALA A 30 -5.79 -16.91 4.33
N GLY A 31 -4.83 -16.01 4.05
CA GLY A 31 -3.80 -16.21 3.02
C GLY A 31 -4.34 -16.14 1.59
N ASP A 32 -5.56 -15.64 1.38
CA ASP A 32 -6.19 -15.49 0.07
C ASP A 32 -5.72 -14.20 -0.61
N TYR A 33 -4.44 -14.20 -0.97
CA TYR A 33 -3.81 -13.06 -1.64
C TYR A 33 -4.35 -12.83 -3.06
N ALA A 34 -4.86 -13.87 -3.73
CA ALA A 34 -5.46 -13.74 -5.05
C ALA A 34 -6.71 -12.85 -4.98
N ALA A 35 -7.63 -13.13 -4.06
CA ALA A 35 -8.78 -12.26 -3.83
C ALA A 35 -8.37 -10.87 -3.29
N ALA A 36 -7.31 -10.78 -2.48
CA ALA A 36 -6.82 -9.50 -1.99
C ALA A 36 -6.32 -8.59 -3.13
N VAL A 37 -5.67 -9.16 -4.15
CA VAL A 37 -5.21 -8.44 -5.35
C VAL A 37 -6.40 -7.86 -6.13
N GLU A 38 -7.53 -8.57 -6.20
CA GLU A 38 -8.76 -8.04 -6.81
C GLU A 38 -9.26 -6.77 -6.12
N VAL A 39 -9.12 -6.67 -4.79
CA VAL A 39 -9.50 -5.44 -4.05
C VAL A 39 -8.67 -4.25 -4.52
N ALA A 40 -7.36 -4.44 -4.75
CA ALA A 40 -6.50 -3.39 -5.30
C ALA A 40 -6.90 -3.04 -6.74
N ARG A 41 -7.12 -4.05 -7.60
CA ARG A 41 -7.52 -3.84 -9.00
C ARG A 41 -8.83 -3.05 -9.11
N GLN A 42 -9.85 -3.45 -8.36
CA GLN A 42 -11.15 -2.76 -8.35
C GLN A 42 -11.01 -1.29 -7.92
N GLN A 43 -10.10 -0.94 -7.01
CA GLN A 43 -9.88 0.46 -6.65
C GLN A 43 -9.30 1.26 -7.81
N VAL A 44 -8.33 0.70 -8.53
CA VAL A 44 -7.74 1.35 -9.72
C VAL A 44 -8.78 1.50 -10.83
N GLU A 45 -9.59 0.46 -11.08
CA GLU A 45 -10.69 0.50 -12.06
C GLU A 45 -11.74 1.57 -11.71
N ASN A 46 -12.00 1.78 -10.42
CA ASN A 46 -12.91 2.80 -9.91
C ASN A 46 -12.26 4.19 -9.76
N GLY A 47 -11.06 4.40 -10.31
CA GLY A 47 -10.44 5.71 -10.43
C GLY A 47 -9.45 6.10 -9.32
N ALA A 48 -9.04 5.15 -8.47
CA ALA A 48 -7.90 5.37 -7.58
C ALA A 48 -6.62 5.59 -8.40
N GLN A 49 -5.90 6.65 -8.08
CA GLN A 49 -4.66 7.06 -8.75
C GLN A 49 -3.42 6.65 -7.96
N VAL A 50 -3.61 6.24 -6.70
CA VAL A 50 -2.62 5.65 -5.80
C VAL A 50 -3.34 4.55 -5.01
N ILE A 51 -2.65 3.48 -4.64
CA ILE A 51 -3.17 2.45 -3.74
C ILE A 51 -2.44 2.55 -2.40
N ASP A 52 -3.19 2.71 -1.30
CA ASP A 52 -2.68 2.64 0.06
C ASP A 52 -2.71 1.20 0.57
N VAL A 53 -1.59 0.71 1.09
CA VAL A 53 -1.45 -0.68 1.57
C VAL A 53 -1.07 -0.65 3.03
N ASN A 54 -1.93 -1.19 3.89
CA ASN A 54 -1.70 -1.32 5.32
C ASN A 54 -1.85 -2.77 5.78
N MET A 55 -0.80 -3.30 6.40
CA MET A 55 -0.72 -4.67 6.92
C MET A 55 -0.46 -4.71 8.44
N ASP A 56 -0.73 -3.62 9.16
CA ASP A 56 -0.60 -3.57 10.61
C ASP A 56 -1.77 -4.31 11.27
N GLU A 57 -1.48 -5.47 11.85
CA GLU A 57 -2.40 -6.26 12.66
C GLU A 57 -1.61 -7.08 13.67
N GLY A 58 -2.10 -7.18 14.91
CA GLY A 58 -1.34 -7.81 16.02
C GLY A 58 -1.02 -9.29 15.83
N LEU A 59 -1.80 -10.01 15.02
CA LEU A 59 -1.63 -11.44 14.74
C LEU A 59 -0.91 -11.71 13.41
N LEU A 60 -0.53 -10.67 12.68
CA LEU A 60 0.06 -10.79 11.34
C LEU A 60 1.55 -10.44 11.38
N ASP A 61 2.36 -11.23 10.68
CA ASP A 61 3.70 -10.78 10.29
C ASP A 61 3.56 -9.69 9.20
N ALA A 62 3.53 -8.44 9.64
CA ALA A 62 3.31 -7.28 8.78
C ALA A 62 4.41 -7.14 7.72
N VAL A 63 5.67 -7.51 8.01
CA VAL A 63 6.77 -7.42 7.04
C VAL A 63 6.55 -8.44 5.92
N HIS A 64 6.24 -9.68 6.29
CA HIS A 64 5.96 -10.73 5.32
C HIS A 64 4.73 -10.39 4.48
N ALA A 65 3.63 -9.97 5.11
CA ALA A 65 2.40 -9.64 4.41
C ALA A 65 2.56 -8.44 3.47
N MET A 66 3.20 -7.36 3.94
CA MET A 66 3.49 -6.16 3.13
C MET A 66 4.29 -6.53 1.90
N THR A 67 5.46 -7.16 2.08
CA THR A 67 6.34 -7.48 0.96
C THR A 67 5.74 -8.50 -0.01
N THR A 68 4.92 -9.44 0.48
CA THR A 68 4.21 -10.41 -0.35
C THR A 68 3.16 -9.70 -1.21
N PHE A 69 2.28 -8.91 -0.59
CA PHE A 69 1.21 -8.23 -1.32
C PHE A 69 1.75 -7.22 -2.33
N LEU A 70 2.77 -6.43 -1.96
CA LEU A 70 3.42 -5.47 -2.85
C LEU A 70 4.02 -6.14 -4.10
N LYS A 71 4.67 -7.31 -3.95
CA LYS A 71 5.19 -8.07 -5.10
C LYS A 71 4.09 -8.60 -6.01
N LEU A 72 2.97 -9.04 -5.44
CA LEU A 72 1.84 -9.56 -6.20
C LEU A 72 1.16 -8.45 -7.01
N ILE A 73 0.85 -7.30 -6.40
CA ILE A 73 0.22 -6.19 -7.13
C ILE A 73 1.18 -5.57 -8.16
N ALA A 74 2.50 -5.64 -7.95
CA ALA A 74 3.49 -5.22 -8.92
C ALA A 74 3.57 -6.15 -10.15
N ALA A 75 3.15 -7.41 -10.01
CA ALA A 75 3.07 -8.36 -11.13
C ALA A 75 1.80 -8.17 -11.98
N GLU A 76 0.84 -7.40 -11.51
CA GLU A 76 -0.43 -7.12 -12.20
C GLU A 76 -0.36 -5.80 -12.98
N PRO A 77 -0.35 -5.82 -14.34
CA PRO A 77 -0.15 -4.60 -15.14
C PRO A 77 -1.16 -3.48 -14.87
N ASP A 78 -2.41 -3.85 -14.59
CA ASP A 78 -3.48 -2.89 -14.32
C ASP A 78 -3.28 -2.13 -13.00
N ILE A 79 -2.60 -2.74 -12.03
CA ILE A 79 -2.31 -2.14 -10.74
C ILE A 79 -0.93 -1.45 -10.76
N ALA A 80 0.07 -2.09 -11.37
CA ALA A 80 1.45 -1.60 -11.43
C ALA A 80 1.60 -0.23 -12.13
N ARG A 81 0.57 0.21 -12.88
CA ARG A 81 0.54 1.53 -13.53
C ARG A 81 0.31 2.70 -12.57
N VAL A 82 -0.14 2.47 -11.33
CA VAL A 82 -0.34 3.51 -10.31
C VAL A 82 0.69 3.38 -9.17
N PRO A 83 1.12 4.49 -8.55
CA PRO A 83 1.99 4.43 -7.37
C PRO A 83 1.33 3.72 -6.19
N VAL A 84 2.16 3.18 -5.31
CA VAL A 84 1.72 2.59 -4.03
C VAL A 84 2.14 3.48 -2.87
N MET A 85 1.24 3.67 -1.93
CA MET A 85 1.46 4.28 -0.63
C MET A 85 1.62 3.14 0.40
N ILE A 86 2.80 3.06 1.01
CA ILE A 86 3.13 2.05 2.02
C ILE A 86 2.71 2.62 3.37
N ASP A 87 1.64 2.06 3.94
CA ASP A 87 1.06 2.47 5.21
C ASP A 87 1.42 1.53 6.35
N SER A 88 2.17 2.04 7.32
CA SER A 88 2.44 1.35 8.58
C SER A 88 2.90 2.32 9.66
N SER A 89 2.54 2.01 10.89
CA SER A 89 3.08 2.64 12.10
C SER A 89 4.50 2.18 12.44
N LYS A 90 5.01 1.14 11.78
CA LYS A 90 6.31 0.50 12.06
C LYS A 90 7.31 0.79 10.95
N PHE A 91 8.35 1.57 11.24
CA PHE A 91 9.33 1.99 10.22
C PHE A 91 10.02 0.83 9.49
N HIS A 92 10.30 -0.29 10.19
CA HIS A 92 10.91 -1.47 9.55
C HIS A 92 9.98 -2.15 8.52
N VAL A 93 8.66 -2.03 8.68
CA VAL A 93 7.69 -2.50 7.67
C VAL A 93 7.71 -1.59 6.45
N ILE A 94 7.75 -0.26 6.68
CA ILE A 94 7.93 0.73 5.61
C ILE A 94 9.21 0.43 4.82
N GLU A 95 10.34 0.29 5.51
CA GLU A 95 11.64 0.02 4.88
C GLU A 95 11.63 -1.28 4.06
N ALA A 96 11.02 -2.35 4.58
CA ALA A 96 10.86 -3.60 3.85
C ALA A 96 10.02 -3.43 2.58
N GLY A 97 8.93 -2.65 2.65
CA GLY A 97 8.12 -2.29 1.50
C GLY A 97 8.89 -1.47 0.46
N LEU A 98 9.66 -0.46 0.91
CA LEU A 98 10.49 0.37 0.03
C LEU A 98 11.50 -0.47 -0.76
N LYS A 99 12.10 -1.49 -0.12
CA LYS A 99 13.07 -2.40 -0.77
C LYS A 99 12.45 -3.29 -1.85
N CYS A 100 11.13 -3.50 -1.87
CA CYS A 100 10.48 -4.37 -2.85
C CYS A 100 9.73 -3.63 -3.97
N VAL A 101 9.54 -2.32 -3.87
CA VAL A 101 8.86 -1.54 -4.91
C VAL A 101 9.89 -1.03 -5.93
N SER A 102 9.74 -1.42 -7.19
CA SER A 102 10.61 -0.97 -8.29
C SER A 102 10.35 0.47 -8.74
N GLY A 103 9.14 1.00 -8.49
CA GLY A 103 8.73 2.36 -8.82
C GLY A 103 9.08 3.38 -7.73
N LYS A 104 8.45 4.56 -7.76
CA LYS A 104 8.55 5.56 -6.69
C LYS A 104 7.36 5.41 -5.73
N PRO A 105 7.53 4.74 -4.58
CA PRO A 105 6.48 4.64 -3.57
C PRO A 105 6.28 5.95 -2.82
N ILE A 106 5.17 6.03 -2.09
CA ILE A 106 4.89 7.07 -1.09
C ILE A 106 4.94 6.42 0.29
N VAL A 107 5.58 7.07 1.27
CA VAL A 107 5.58 6.60 2.65
C VAL A 107 4.39 7.22 3.40
N ASN A 108 3.61 6.39 4.08
CA ASN A 108 2.54 6.79 4.99
C ASN A 108 2.80 6.13 6.37
N SER A 109 3.38 6.81 7.34
CA SER A 109 3.89 8.18 7.32
C SER A 109 5.10 8.29 8.26
N ILE A 110 5.68 9.49 8.32
CA ILE A 110 6.63 9.87 9.39
C ILE A 110 6.05 11.05 10.15
N SER A 111 6.48 11.22 11.40
CA SER A 111 6.10 12.37 12.22
C SER A 111 7.13 12.63 13.31
N MET A 112 6.99 13.76 14.00
CA MET A 112 7.83 14.14 15.13
C MET A 112 7.40 13.48 16.46
N LYS A 113 6.50 12.48 16.43
CA LYS A 113 5.92 11.85 17.62
C LYS A 113 6.97 11.24 18.56
N GLU A 114 8.05 10.69 18.00
CA GLU A 114 9.14 10.03 18.76
C GLU A 114 10.39 10.93 18.90
N GLY A 115 10.28 12.21 18.51
CA GLY A 115 11.36 13.18 18.53
C GLY A 115 12.30 13.09 17.31
N GLU A 116 13.25 14.02 17.21
CA GLU A 116 14.19 14.11 16.09
C GLU A 116 15.27 13.02 16.12
N ALA A 117 15.58 12.48 17.30
CA ALA A 117 16.72 11.57 17.50
C ALA A 117 16.63 10.26 16.71
N GLN A 118 15.45 9.84 16.26
CA GLN A 118 15.28 8.66 15.42
C GLN A 118 15.68 8.88 13.95
N PHE A 119 15.86 10.14 13.52
CA PHE A 119 16.16 10.50 12.14
C PHE A 119 17.60 11.00 11.92
N LEU A 120 18.41 11.09 12.98
CA LEU A 120 19.80 11.59 12.99
C LEU A 120 20.80 10.45 13.17
#